data_AF-A0A5K1C350-F1
#
_entry.id   AF-A0A5K1C350-F1
#
_cell.length_a   1.000
_cell.length_b   1.000
_cell.length_c   1.000
_cell.angle_alpha   90.00
_cell.angle_beta   90.00
_cell.angle_gamma   90.00
#
_symmetry.space_group_name_H-M   'P 1'
#
loop_
_entity.id
_entity.type
_entity.pdbx_description
1 polymer ?
#
loop_
_entity_poly.entity_id
_entity_poly.type
_entity_poly.pdbx_seq_one_letter_code
_entity_poly.pdbx_strand_id
1 'polypeptide(L)'
;LARNPVCYTSDFRSCKPQIQVPEPYEISSGKCHKDICPSAMKPNPERCACAYPFIGVLHFKVVLFSDLSNSAIFRSLEEELWRQLHLSPGSVSLGQPEFDCSDDVDVKFELFPSSGVSFTREEIIEIGFILSKQYFAPPPEFGPYCFIMSDASGAYLFQ
;
A
#
# COMPACT_ATOMS: atom_id res chain seq x y z
N LEU A 1 -11.62 -18.24 39.92
CA LEU A 1 -10.39 -18.05 39.11
C LEU A 1 -10.54 -18.87 37.84
N ALA A 2 -10.65 -18.20 36.68
CA ALA A 2 -10.73 -18.89 35.40
C ALA A 2 -9.32 -19.33 34.96
N ARG A 3 -9.22 -20.60 34.52
CA ARG A 3 -8.02 -21.24 33.99
C ARG A 3 -7.57 -20.52 32.72
N ASN A 4 -6.44 -19.84 32.77
CA ASN A 4 -5.71 -19.39 31.60
C ASN A 4 -4.90 -20.60 31.06
N PRO A 5 -5.15 -21.09 29.84
CA PRO A 5 -4.31 -22.12 29.25
C PRO A 5 -3.00 -21.47 28.79
N VAL A 6 -1.92 -21.75 29.50
CA VAL A 6 -0.56 -21.43 29.05
C VAL A 6 -0.21 -22.41 27.92
N CYS A 7 -0.08 -21.91 26.69
CA CYS A 7 0.41 -22.72 25.58
C CYS A 7 1.90 -23.01 25.76
N TYR A 8 2.25 -24.23 26.16
CA TYR A 8 3.62 -24.74 26.13
C TYR A 8 3.89 -25.50 24.81
N THR A 9 4.70 -24.84 23.99
CA THR A 9 5.75 -25.31 23.06
C THR A 9 5.47 -26.45 22.07
N SER A 10 5.66 -26.17 20.76
CA SER A 10 6.72 -26.72 19.88
C SER A 10 6.29 -26.94 18.43
N ASP A 11 6.37 -25.89 17.62
CA ASP A 11 6.68 -25.90 16.17
C ASP A 11 6.52 -24.44 15.70
N PHE A 12 7.59 -23.74 15.28
CA PHE A 12 7.45 -22.45 14.58
C PHE A 12 6.90 -22.72 13.17
N ARG A 13 5.64 -23.18 13.10
CA ARG A 13 4.87 -23.19 11.86
C ARG A 13 4.58 -21.75 11.54
N SER A 14 5.39 -21.22 10.62
CA SER A 14 5.10 -20.08 9.77
C SER A 14 3.61 -19.73 9.79
N CYS A 15 3.28 -18.62 10.46
CA CYS A 15 1.96 -18.00 10.36
C CYS A 15 1.75 -17.63 8.90
N LYS A 16 1.18 -18.56 8.14
CA LYS A 16 0.61 -18.28 6.83
C LYS A 16 -0.86 -18.04 7.09
N PRO A 17 -1.37 -16.81 6.97
CA PRO A 17 -2.81 -16.60 6.98
C PRO A 17 -3.40 -17.51 5.89
N GLN A 18 -4.24 -18.48 6.29
CA GLN A 18 -5.02 -19.30 5.35
C GLN A 18 -6.19 -18.46 4.87
N ILE A 19 -5.91 -17.48 4.02
CA ILE A 19 -6.95 -16.77 3.29
C ILE A 19 -6.91 -17.33 1.88
N GLN A 20 -8.01 -17.99 1.49
CA GLN A 20 -8.28 -18.30 0.09
C GLN A 20 -8.20 -16.99 -0.66
N VAL A 21 -7.10 -16.79 -1.38
CA VAL A 21 -6.82 -15.61 -2.20
C VAL A 21 -7.95 -15.52 -3.22
N PRO A 22 -8.94 -14.62 -3.05
CA PRO A 22 -9.83 -14.27 -4.14
C PRO A 22 -8.94 -13.58 -5.18
N GLU A 23 -9.35 -13.58 -6.45
CA GLU A 23 -8.59 -12.93 -7.53
C GLU A 23 -7.97 -11.61 -7.04
N PRO A 24 -6.67 -11.38 -7.30
CA PRO A 24 -6.02 -10.15 -6.90
C PRO A 24 -6.92 -9.03 -7.36
N TYR A 25 -7.24 -8.14 -6.43
CA TYR A 25 -8.21 -7.06 -6.49
C TYR A 25 -8.10 -6.12 -7.71
N GLU A 26 -7.45 -6.41 -8.84
CA GLU A 26 -7.26 -5.55 -10.02
C GLU A 26 -7.19 -4.05 -9.66
N ILE A 27 -6.31 -3.69 -8.73
CA ILE A 27 -6.17 -2.31 -8.27
C ILE A 27 -5.62 -1.58 -9.48
N SER A 28 -6.37 -0.54 -9.90
CA SER A 28 -6.17 0.55 -10.89
C SER A 28 -5.39 0.28 -12.19
N SER A 29 -4.44 -0.65 -12.19
CA SER A 29 -3.73 -1.28 -13.30
C SER A 29 -4.60 -1.92 -14.38
N GLY A 30 -5.89 -2.23 -14.10
CA GLY A 30 -6.81 -2.81 -15.09
C GLY A 30 -7.13 -1.89 -16.29
N LYS A 31 -6.79 -0.59 -16.21
CA LYS A 31 -7.07 0.38 -17.28
C LYS A 31 -5.99 0.47 -18.36
N CYS A 32 -4.76 0.07 -18.06
CA CYS A 32 -3.62 0.28 -18.93
C CYS A 32 -3.07 -1.05 -19.46
N HIS A 33 -2.65 -1.10 -20.72
CA HIS A 33 -1.96 -2.27 -21.25
C HIS A 33 -0.64 -2.49 -20.50
N LYS A 34 -0.45 -3.71 -19.96
CA LYS A 34 0.67 -4.07 -19.07
C LYS A 34 2.06 -4.06 -19.74
N ASP A 35 2.13 -3.94 -21.07
CA ASP A 35 3.32 -4.33 -21.85
C ASP A 35 4.22 -3.19 -22.40
N ILE A 36 4.20 -1.96 -21.88
CA ILE A 36 4.80 -0.81 -22.62
C ILE A 36 5.72 0.10 -21.79
N CYS A 37 6.28 -0.33 -20.65
CA CYS A 37 7.20 0.53 -19.88
C CYS A 37 8.65 0.01 -19.84
N PRO A 38 9.64 0.83 -20.25
CA PRO A 38 11.04 0.44 -20.18
C PRO A 38 11.57 0.52 -18.74
N SER A 39 12.56 -0.33 -18.43
CA SER A 39 13.31 -0.28 -17.17
C SER A 39 12.42 -0.41 -15.91
N ALA A 40 12.67 0.39 -14.87
CA ALA A 40 11.90 0.37 -13.61
C ALA A 40 10.63 1.25 -13.66
N MET A 41 10.24 1.75 -14.83
CA MET A 41 9.04 2.56 -14.99
C MET A 41 7.80 1.68 -14.97
N LYS A 42 6.70 2.24 -14.47
CA LYS A 42 5.39 1.56 -14.41
C LYS A 42 4.33 2.40 -15.13
N PRO A 43 3.28 1.76 -15.68
CA PRO A 43 2.20 2.48 -16.32
C PRO A 43 1.44 3.30 -15.26
N ASN A 44 1.40 4.62 -15.42
CA ASN A 44 0.58 5.47 -14.57
C ASN A 44 -0.91 5.13 -14.78
N PRO A 45 -1.68 4.75 -13.73
CA PRO A 45 -3.08 4.35 -13.86
C PRO A 45 -4.01 5.47 -14.33
N GLU A 46 -3.62 6.75 -14.21
CA GLU A 46 -4.39 7.89 -14.68
C GLU A 46 -4.33 8.04 -16.21
N ARG A 47 -3.12 7.89 -16.78
CA ARG A 47 -2.83 8.31 -18.18
C ARG A 47 -2.26 7.22 -19.07
N CYS A 48 -1.95 6.05 -18.50
CA CYS A 48 -1.25 4.95 -19.17
C CYS A 48 0.10 5.32 -19.79
N ALA A 49 0.69 6.45 -19.36
CA ALA A 49 2.05 6.82 -19.70
C ALA A 49 3.02 6.24 -18.67
N CYS A 50 4.23 5.90 -19.10
CA CYS A 50 5.24 5.35 -18.21
C CYS A 50 5.86 6.44 -17.34
N ALA A 51 5.95 6.18 -16.04
CA ALA A 51 6.60 7.06 -15.09
C ALA A 51 7.32 6.25 -13.99
N TYR A 52 8.21 6.90 -13.26
CA TYR A 52 8.83 6.35 -12.05
C TYR A 52 7.94 6.65 -10.85
N PRO A 53 7.31 5.62 -10.26
CA PRO A 53 6.48 5.83 -9.09
C PRO A 53 7.32 6.07 -7.83
N PHE A 54 6.76 6.81 -6.88
CA PHE A 54 7.20 6.79 -5.50
C PHE A 54 6.54 5.59 -4.80
N ILE A 55 7.35 4.68 -4.27
CA ILE A 55 6.89 3.38 -3.76
C ILE A 55 7.06 3.33 -2.24
N GLY A 56 6.06 2.78 -1.56
CA GLY A 56 6.11 2.60 -0.13
C GLY A 56 5.11 1.59 0.39
N VAL A 57 5.11 1.42 1.71
CA VAL A 57 4.18 0.57 2.44
C VAL A 57 3.53 1.38 3.55
N LEU A 58 2.21 1.29 3.64
CA LEU A 58 1.45 1.67 4.83
C LEU A 58 1.21 0.40 5.64
N HIS A 59 1.86 0.33 6.79
CA HIS A 59 1.71 -0.77 7.75
C HIS A 59 0.67 -0.37 8.79
N PHE A 60 -0.56 -0.89 8.66
CA PHE A 60 -1.68 -0.58 9.53
C PHE A 60 -1.70 -1.53 10.72
N LYS A 61 -1.71 -0.98 11.94
CA LYS A 61 -1.72 -1.77 13.18
C LYS A 61 -3.05 -2.42 13.51
N VAL A 62 -4.13 -1.85 12.98
CA VAL A 62 -5.49 -2.33 13.17
C VAL A 62 -6.29 -1.91 11.95
N VAL A 63 -7.16 -2.80 11.48
CA VAL A 63 -8.18 -2.51 10.48
C VAL A 63 -9.56 -2.91 11.03
N LEU A 64 -10.61 -2.20 10.61
CA LEU A 64 -11.99 -2.48 11.01
C LEU A 64 -12.72 -3.41 10.02
N PHE A 65 -11.96 -4.06 9.13
CA PHE A 65 -12.45 -5.00 8.14
C PHE A 65 -11.59 -6.27 8.14
N SER A 66 -12.20 -7.42 7.88
CA SER A 66 -11.50 -8.71 7.75
C SER A 66 -11.41 -9.21 6.31
N ASP A 67 -12.24 -8.67 5.42
CA ASP A 67 -12.32 -9.06 4.03
C ASP A 67 -11.42 -8.18 3.14
N LEU A 68 -10.24 -8.71 2.79
CA LEU A 68 -9.30 -8.05 1.86
C LEU A 68 -9.78 -8.03 0.41
N SER A 69 -10.89 -8.71 0.08
CA SER A 69 -11.46 -8.71 -1.28
C SER A 69 -12.38 -7.52 -1.54
N ASN A 70 -12.71 -6.75 -0.51
CA ASN A 70 -13.58 -5.59 -0.62
C ASN A 70 -12.86 -4.42 -1.30
N SER A 71 -12.90 -4.41 -2.64
CA SER A 71 -12.31 -3.37 -3.49
C SER A 71 -12.78 -1.95 -3.18
N ALA A 72 -13.99 -1.78 -2.60
CA ALA A 72 -14.48 -0.46 -2.26
C ALA A 72 -13.64 0.20 -1.14
N ILE A 73 -13.18 -0.57 -0.16
CA ILE A 73 -12.35 -0.07 0.95
C ILE A 73 -10.99 0.39 0.44
N PHE A 74 -10.34 -0.41 -0.41
CA PHE A 74 -9.04 -0.06 -0.99
C PHE A 74 -9.13 1.12 -1.95
N ARG A 75 -10.21 1.22 -2.73
CA ARG A 75 -10.47 2.41 -3.56
C ARG A 75 -10.63 3.68 -2.72
N SER A 76 -11.31 3.61 -1.58
CA SER A 76 -11.37 4.75 -0.64
C SER A 76 -9.98 5.15 -0.13
N LEU A 77 -9.09 4.18 0.10
CA LEU A 77 -7.71 4.46 0.50
C LEU A 77 -6.92 5.15 -0.63
N GLU A 78 -7.06 4.71 -1.89
CA GLU A 78 -6.46 5.41 -3.03
C GLU A 78 -6.97 6.85 -3.13
N GLU A 79 -8.30 7.02 -3.03
CA GLU A 79 -8.99 8.32 -3.06
C GLU A 79 -8.43 9.29 -2.03
N GLU A 80 -8.22 8.79 -0.82
CA GLU A 80 -7.65 9.57 0.27
C GLU A 80 -6.18 9.94 0.00
N LEU A 81 -5.39 9.00 -0.53
CA LEU A 81 -3.98 9.22 -0.83
C LEU A 81 -3.79 10.32 -1.86
N TRP A 82 -4.44 10.26 -3.03
CA TRP A 82 -4.24 11.32 -4.02
C TRP A 82 -4.80 12.66 -3.56
N ARG A 83 -5.87 12.66 -2.75
CA ARG A 83 -6.48 13.90 -2.25
C ARG A 83 -5.57 14.63 -1.27
N GLN A 84 -5.06 13.92 -0.25
CA GLN A 84 -4.25 14.55 0.80
C GLN A 84 -2.78 14.75 0.40
N LEU A 85 -2.28 13.99 -0.59
CA LEU A 85 -0.94 14.20 -1.17
C LEU A 85 -0.94 15.16 -2.37
N HIS A 86 -2.08 15.80 -2.67
CA HIS A 86 -2.22 16.76 -3.77
C HIS A 86 -1.85 16.18 -5.15
N LEU A 87 -2.13 14.90 -5.37
CA LEU A 87 -1.92 14.20 -6.63
C LEU A 87 -3.18 14.23 -7.51
N SER A 88 -3.01 13.84 -8.77
CA SER A 88 -4.12 13.77 -9.72
C SER A 88 -5.04 12.58 -9.39
N PRO A 89 -6.37 12.70 -9.55
CA PRO A 89 -7.27 11.57 -9.33
C PRO A 89 -6.88 10.36 -10.17
N GLY A 90 -6.71 9.20 -9.53
CA GLY A 90 -6.29 7.97 -10.21
C GLY A 90 -4.79 7.87 -10.50
N SER A 91 -3.95 8.72 -9.93
CA SER A 91 -2.49 8.60 -10.01
C SER A 91 -1.88 7.74 -8.89
N VAL A 92 -2.69 6.90 -8.25
CA VAL A 92 -2.28 5.99 -7.17
C VAL A 92 -2.62 4.57 -7.60
N SER A 93 -1.71 3.65 -7.33
CA SER A 93 -1.95 2.22 -7.40
C SER A 93 -1.55 1.59 -6.07
N LEU A 94 -2.46 0.86 -5.46
CA LEU A 94 -2.13 -0.04 -4.36
C LEU A 94 -1.68 -1.42 -4.87
N GLY A 95 -0.79 -2.04 -4.11
CA GLY A 95 -0.39 -3.43 -4.26
C GLY A 95 -1.20 -4.33 -3.33
N GLN A 96 -0.79 -5.60 -3.22
CA GLN A 96 -1.64 -6.60 -2.56
C GLN A 96 -1.61 -6.39 -1.06
N PRO A 97 -2.77 -6.22 -0.41
CA PRO A 97 -2.79 -6.19 1.03
C PRO A 97 -2.37 -7.57 1.53
N GLU A 98 -1.40 -7.58 2.43
CA GLU A 98 -0.87 -8.78 3.06
C GLU A 98 -1.09 -8.66 4.57
N PHE A 99 -1.75 -9.65 5.18
CA PHE A 99 -1.78 -9.75 6.64
C PHE A 99 -0.46 -10.33 7.13
N ASP A 100 0.10 -9.75 8.17
CA ASP A 100 1.21 -10.36 8.90
C ASP A 100 0.70 -11.29 10.02
N CYS A 101 1.64 -11.90 10.75
CA CYS A 101 1.35 -12.84 11.83
C CYS A 101 0.66 -12.21 13.05
N SER A 102 0.61 -10.87 13.11
CA SER A 102 0.08 -10.06 14.20
C SER A 102 -1.29 -9.46 13.86
N ASP A 103 -1.89 -9.88 12.73
CA ASP A 103 -3.09 -9.28 12.14
C ASP A 103 -2.89 -7.80 11.68
N ASP A 104 -1.63 -7.34 11.56
CA ASP A 104 -1.33 -6.05 10.93
C ASP A 104 -1.50 -6.18 9.41
N VAL A 105 -1.88 -5.09 8.74
CA VAL A 105 -2.08 -5.06 7.28
C VAL A 105 -1.02 -4.21 6.61
N ASP A 106 -0.21 -4.83 5.75
CA ASP A 106 0.69 -4.13 4.86
C ASP A 106 0.00 -3.81 3.55
N VAL A 107 -0.13 -2.52 3.23
CA VAL A 107 -0.60 -2.06 1.93
C VAL A 107 0.55 -1.37 1.20
N LYS A 108 1.11 -2.06 0.21
CA LYS A 108 2.05 -1.47 -0.74
C LYS A 108 1.34 -0.42 -1.58
N PHE A 109 1.99 0.68 -1.91
CA PHE A 109 1.44 1.70 -2.79
C PHE A 109 2.50 2.24 -3.75
N GLU A 110 2.02 2.75 -4.87
CA GLU A 110 2.75 3.41 -5.93
C GLU A 110 2.04 4.72 -6.24
N LEU A 111 2.73 5.83 -5.98
CA LEU A 111 2.26 7.16 -6.35
C LEU A 111 2.89 7.54 -7.68
N PHE A 112 2.11 8.09 -8.58
CA PHE A 112 2.59 8.55 -9.88
C PHE A 112 2.54 10.08 -9.94
N PRO A 113 3.54 10.72 -10.57
CA PRO A 113 3.57 12.17 -10.68
C PRO A 113 2.43 12.67 -11.57
N SER A 114 1.77 13.74 -11.12
CA SER A 114 0.69 14.43 -11.87
C SER A 114 1.17 15.01 -13.20
N SER A 115 2.47 15.27 -13.34
CA SER A 115 3.09 15.76 -14.57
C SER A 115 4.52 15.25 -14.71
N GLY A 116 5.01 15.11 -15.94
CA GLY A 116 6.35 14.60 -16.20
C GLY A 116 6.48 13.09 -15.98
N VAL A 117 7.71 12.64 -15.74
CA VAL A 117 8.09 11.22 -15.72
C VAL A 117 8.50 10.76 -14.32
N SER A 118 8.85 11.68 -13.43
CA SER A 118 9.29 11.39 -12.05
C SER A 118 8.94 12.57 -11.15
N PHE A 119 8.75 12.31 -9.86
CA PHE A 119 8.71 13.38 -8.87
C PHE A 119 10.05 14.11 -8.77
N THR A 120 9.98 15.40 -8.53
CA THR A 120 11.10 16.23 -8.09
C THR A 120 11.52 15.85 -6.66
N ARG A 121 12.71 16.29 -6.26
CA ARG A 121 13.22 16.02 -4.91
C ARG A 121 12.33 16.66 -3.84
N GLU A 122 11.82 17.85 -4.12
CA GLU A 122 10.95 18.62 -3.23
C GLU A 122 9.62 17.90 -3.01
N GLU A 123 8.99 17.40 -4.08
CA GLU A 123 7.77 16.59 -4.00
C GLU A 123 8.00 15.29 -3.19
N ILE A 124 9.14 14.61 -3.39
CA ILE A 124 9.50 13.41 -2.62
C ILE A 124 9.62 13.72 -1.12
N ILE A 125 10.25 14.84 -0.77
CA ILE A 125 10.40 15.28 0.63
C ILE A 125 9.02 15.61 1.23
N GLU A 126 8.16 16.30 0.50
CA GLU A 126 6.81 16.65 0.93
C GLU A 126 5.95 15.41 1.16
N ILE A 127 5.89 14.49 0.19
CA ILE A 127 5.19 13.21 0.31
C ILE A 127 5.70 12.43 1.53
N GLY A 128 7.02 12.26 1.64
CA GLY A 128 7.63 11.55 2.77
C GLY A 128 7.33 12.21 4.11
N PHE A 129 7.28 13.54 4.17
CA PHE A 129 6.92 14.29 5.37
C PHE A 129 5.46 14.10 5.76
N ILE A 130 4.51 14.24 4.83
CA ILE A 130 3.07 14.03 5.07
C ILE A 130 2.81 12.62 5.61
N LEU A 131 3.41 11.61 4.98
CA LEU A 131 3.22 10.20 5.36
C LEU A 131 3.91 9.84 6.67
N SER A 132 5.15 10.29 6.91
CA SER A 132 5.91 9.95 8.13
C SER A 132 5.44 10.71 9.38
N LYS A 133 4.92 11.94 9.21
CA LYS A 133 4.33 12.72 10.31
C LYS A 133 2.87 12.37 10.56
N GLN A 134 2.29 11.46 9.78
CA GLN A 134 0.89 11.05 9.87
C GLN A 134 -0.06 12.25 9.75
N TYR A 135 0.29 13.22 8.89
CA TYR A 135 -0.67 14.26 8.48
C TYR A 135 -1.68 13.71 7.48
N PHE A 136 -1.31 12.65 6.77
CA PHE A 136 -2.26 11.81 6.07
C PHE A 136 -3.19 11.11 7.07
N ALA A 137 -4.47 11.42 7.01
CA ALA A 137 -5.51 10.69 7.74
C ALA A 137 -6.14 9.64 6.82
N PRO A 138 -5.94 8.32 7.04
CA PRO A 138 -6.54 7.29 6.21
C PRO A 138 -8.06 7.22 6.42
N PRO A 139 -8.81 6.51 5.54
CA PRO A 139 -10.24 6.27 5.76
C PRO A 139 -10.50 5.60 7.12
N PRO A 140 -11.65 5.82 7.78
CA PRO A 140 -11.92 5.33 9.13
C PRO A 140 -11.84 3.81 9.30
N GLU A 141 -12.02 3.05 8.23
CA GLU A 141 -11.88 1.59 8.20
C GLU A 141 -10.43 1.15 8.44
N PHE A 142 -9.47 2.03 8.17
CA PHE A 142 -8.06 1.85 8.44
C PHE A 142 -7.68 2.54 9.76
N GLY A 143 -6.93 1.84 10.60
CA GLY A 143 -6.43 2.37 11.85
C GLY A 143 -5.14 3.19 11.69
N PRO A 144 -4.43 3.42 12.81
CA PRO A 144 -3.11 4.03 12.79
C PRO A 144 -2.13 3.23 11.92
N TYR A 145 -1.23 3.93 11.24
CA TYR A 145 -0.26 3.32 10.34
C TYR A 145 1.16 3.81 10.59
N CYS A 146 2.12 2.98 10.20
CA CYS A 146 3.51 3.39 10.00
C CYS A 146 3.82 3.42 8.50
N PHE A 147 4.52 4.46 8.06
CA PHE A 147 4.99 4.56 6.67
C PHE A 147 6.42 4.01 6.57
N ILE A 148 6.64 3.12 5.61
CA ILE A 148 7.96 2.60 5.27
C ILE A 148 8.23 2.88 3.79
N MET A 149 9.30 3.60 3.50
CA MET A 149 9.74 3.82 2.13
C MET A 149 10.37 2.54 1.59
N SER A 150 10.01 2.18 0.35
CA SER A 150 10.53 1.02 -0.34
C SER A 150 11.22 1.44 -1.63
N ASP A 151 12.24 0.69 -2.05
CA ASP A 151 12.85 0.90 -3.34
C ASP A 151 12.06 0.21 -4.47
N ALA A 152 12.51 0.40 -5.73
CA ALA A 152 11.88 -0.20 -6.90
C ALA A 152 11.92 -1.74 -6.94
N SER A 153 12.73 -2.37 -6.08
CA SER A 153 12.79 -3.83 -5.91
C SER A 153 11.82 -4.35 -4.84
N GLY A 154 11.13 -3.45 -4.13
CA GLY A 154 10.25 -3.81 -3.01
C GLY A 154 11.01 -4.09 -1.72
N ALA A 155 12.31 -3.78 -1.64
CA ALA A 155 13.10 -3.92 -0.43
C ALA A 155 12.85 -2.73 0.51
N TYR A 156 12.74 -3.03 1.81
CA TYR A 156 12.55 -2.01 2.85
C TYR A 156 13.87 -1.26 3.09
N LEU A 157 13.84 0.07 3.15
CA LEU A 157 15.04 0.89 3.31
C LEU A 157 15.54 1.06 4.76
N PHE A 158 15.18 0.14 5.67
CA PHE A 158 15.72 0.10 7.03
C PHE A 158 15.97 -1.35 7.50
N GLN A 159 17.24 -1.65 7.78
CA GLN A 159 17.71 -2.76 8.62
C GLN A 159 18.37 -2.17 9.86
#